data_AF-A0A3D0K2C8-F1
#
_entry.id   AF-A0A3D0K2C8-F1
#
_cell.length_a   1.000
_cell.length_b   1.000
_cell.length_c   1.000
_cell.angle_alpha   90.00
_cell.angle_beta   90.00
_cell.angle_gamma   90.00
#
_symmetry.space_group_name_H-M   'P 1'
#
loop_
_entity.id
_entity.type
_entity.pdbx_description
1 polymer ?
#
loop_
_entity_poly.entity_id
_entity_poly.type
_entity_poly.pdbx_seq_one_letter_code
_entity_poly.pdbx_strand_id
1 'polypeptide(L)'
;MDEAVQAVRRDLGSDAVILETRSTRRGGFFGLFASTVIELRATTADQVRPRKPREQSPPLISTSTPARDAYLASSVEPARTPLGHEARREQTRSMAKAMLREMESGPSEPPAPSPSGEGIREELDEIRGLVERVLKVQQHASPEQD
;
A
#
# COMPACT_ATOMS: atom_id res chain seq x y z
N MET A 1 20.06 -9.05 -1.76
CA MET A 1 20.10 -8.66 -0.34
C MET A 1 21.52 -8.72 0.20
N ASP A 2 22.18 -9.87 0.15
CA ASP A 2 23.53 -10.06 0.72
C ASP A 2 24.55 -9.01 0.22
N GLU A 3 24.56 -8.73 -1.09
CA GLU A 3 25.40 -7.70 -1.69
C GLU A 3 25.19 -6.30 -1.08
N ALA A 4 23.94 -5.92 -0.80
CA ALA A 4 23.62 -4.63 -0.20
C ALA A 4 24.13 -4.56 1.25
N VAL A 5 24.03 -5.65 2.00
CA VAL A 5 24.59 -5.74 3.36
C VAL A 5 26.12 -5.65 3.32
N GLN A 6 26.77 -6.31 2.35
CA GLN A 6 28.21 -6.22 2.17
C GLN A 6 28.67 -4.80 1.80
N ALA A 7 27.93 -4.10 0.94
CA ALA A 7 28.20 -2.70 0.60
C ALA A 7 28.13 -1.81 1.86
N VAL A 8 27.07 -1.95 2.66
CA VAL A 8 26.92 -1.24 3.93
C VAL A 8 28.09 -1.53 4.89
N ARG A 9 28.53 -2.80 4.99
CA ARG A 9 29.67 -3.16 5.83
C ARG A 9 31.00 -2.60 5.34
N ARG A 10 31.17 -2.41 4.02
CA ARG A 10 32.36 -1.75 3.44
C ARG A 10 32.37 -0.25 3.74
N ASP A 11 31.21 0.38 3.69
CA ASP A 11 31.08 1.84 3.86
C ASP A 11 31.07 2.28 5.32
N LEU A 12 30.37 1.56 6.20
CA LEU A 12 30.18 1.91 7.61
C LEU A 12 31.02 1.07 8.57
N GLY A 13 31.57 -0.07 8.13
CA GLY A 13 32.36 -0.97 8.97
C GLY A 13 31.57 -2.15 9.55
N SER A 14 32.23 -2.91 10.42
CA SER A 14 31.68 -4.13 11.03
C SER A 14 30.60 -3.86 12.10
N ASP A 15 30.55 -2.65 12.62
CA ASP A 15 29.61 -2.16 13.63
C ASP A 15 28.34 -1.53 13.03
N ALA A 16 28.14 -1.68 11.71
CA ALA A 16 26.95 -1.23 11.03
C ALA A 16 25.70 -1.94 11.56
N VAL A 17 24.70 -1.14 11.93
CA VAL A 17 23.37 -1.56 12.36
C VAL A 17 22.35 -1.14 11.31
N ILE A 18 21.62 -2.12 10.78
CA ILE A 18 20.54 -1.89 9.82
C ILE A 18 19.28 -1.49 10.57
N LEU A 19 18.75 -0.31 10.27
CA LEU A 19 17.54 0.25 10.88
C LEU A 19 16.29 -0.13 10.10
N GLU A 20 16.38 -0.07 8.78
CA GLU A 20 15.24 -0.27 7.88
C GLU A 20 15.70 -0.92 6.58
N THR A 21 14.89 -1.85 6.09
CA THR A 21 15.09 -2.52 4.81
C THR A 21 13.83 -2.37 3.98
N ARG A 22 13.97 -1.96 2.73
CA ARG A 22 12.84 -1.93 1.80
C ARG A 22 13.28 -2.40 0.43
N SER A 23 12.40 -3.16 -0.21
CA SER A 23 12.55 -3.53 -1.61
C SER A 23 11.79 -2.51 -2.46
N THR A 24 12.46 -1.89 -3.42
CA THR A 24 11.86 -0.94 -4.34
C THR A 24 12.10 -1.39 -5.77
N ARG A 25 11.24 -0.99 -6.71
CA ARG A 25 11.49 -1.17 -8.14
C ARG A 25 12.04 0.14 -8.68
N ARG A 26 13.24 0.09 -9.28
CA ARG A 26 13.91 1.25 -9.86
C ARG A 26 14.05 1.09 -11.37
N GLY A 27 13.76 2.16 -12.09
CA GLY A 27 13.88 2.22 -13.54
C GLY A 27 12.72 1.50 -14.23
N GLY A 28 12.99 1.07 -15.47
CA GLY A 28 11.95 0.57 -16.36
C GLY A 28 11.15 1.72 -16.98
N PHE A 29 10.41 1.36 -18.01
CA PHE A 29 9.52 2.24 -18.72
C PHE A 29 8.09 1.88 -18.30
N PHE A 30 7.38 2.77 -17.60
CA PHE A 30 5.99 2.55 -17.14
C PHE A 30 5.80 1.33 -16.24
N GLY A 31 6.84 0.93 -15.52
CA GLY A 31 6.85 -0.27 -14.67
C GLY A 31 7.22 -1.56 -15.40
N LEU A 32 7.36 -1.54 -16.73
CA LEU A 32 7.95 -2.61 -17.53
C LEU A 32 9.48 -2.54 -17.45
N PHE A 33 10.14 -3.69 -17.27
CA PHE A 33 11.60 -3.82 -17.12
C PHE A 33 12.21 -3.11 -15.89
N ALA A 34 11.42 -2.78 -14.88
CA ALA A 34 11.94 -2.22 -13.64
C ALA A 34 12.76 -3.27 -12.87
N SER A 35 13.94 -2.87 -12.38
CA SER A 35 14.80 -3.76 -11.58
C SER A 35 14.48 -3.61 -10.09
N THR A 36 14.40 -4.73 -9.38
CA THR A 36 14.22 -4.73 -7.92
C THR A 36 15.54 -4.37 -7.25
N VAL A 37 15.53 -3.31 -6.44
CA VAL A 37 16.67 -2.82 -5.68
C VAL A 37 16.33 -2.86 -4.19
N ILE A 38 17.30 -3.23 -3.37
CA ILE A 38 17.16 -3.18 -1.91
C ILE A 38 17.73 -1.85 -1.42
N GLU A 39 16.89 -1.06 -0.76
CA GLU A 39 17.34 0.10 -0.02
C GLU A 39 17.51 -0.27 1.45
N LEU A 40 18.68 0.06 1.99
CA LEU A 40 19.04 -0.15 3.38
C LEU A 40 19.28 1.20 4.04
N ARG A 41 18.61 1.44 5.16
CA ARG A 41 18.95 2.53 6.07
C ARG A 41 19.78 1.94 7.19
N ALA A 42 21.03 2.35 7.29
CA ALA A 42 21.97 1.85 8.29
C ALA A 42 22.69 3.00 8.98
N THR A 43 23.24 2.70 10.15
CA THR A 43 24.04 3.61 10.97
C THR A 43 25.08 2.81 11.73
N THR A 44 26.10 3.46 12.29
CA THR A 44 27.02 2.82 13.25
C THR A 44 26.38 2.69 14.63
N ALA A 45 26.81 1.70 15.41
CA ALA A 45 26.21 1.35 16.70
C ALA A 45 26.25 2.50 17.74
N ASP A 46 27.28 3.33 17.70
CA ASP A 46 27.45 4.51 18.56
C ASP A 46 26.40 5.61 18.31
N GLN A 47 25.87 5.68 17.09
CA GLN A 47 24.85 6.66 16.68
C GLN A 47 23.42 6.18 16.94
N VAL A 48 23.22 4.92 17.32
CA VAL A 48 21.89 4.39 17.66
C VAL A 48 21.45 4.95 19.01
N ARG A 49 20.59 5.98 18.99
CA ARG A 49 19.94 6.45 20.23
C ARG A 49 18.91 5.42 20.70
N PRO A 50 18.90 5.06 22.00
CA PRO A 50 17.85 4.21 22.54
C PRO A 50 16.50 4.90 22.38
N ARG A 51 15.57 4.22 21.70
CA ARG A 51 14.19 4.70 21.58
C ARG A 51 13.60 4.73 22.97
N LYS A 52 13.27 5.95 23.47
CA LYS A 52 12.52 6.09 24.72
C LYS A 52 11.24 5.25 24.61
N PRO A 53 10.89 4.46 25.64
CA PRO A 53 9.59 3.80 25.68
C PRO A 53 8.52 4.86 25.41
N ARG A 54 7.77 4.67 24.33
CA ARG A 54 6.66 5.57 24.01
C ARG A 54 5.61 5.29 25.08
N GLU A 55 5.48 6.19 26.06
CA GLU A 55 4.34 6.17 26.96
C GLU A 55 3.10 6.21 26.08
N GLN A 56 2.37 5.10 26.02
CA GLN A 56 1.05 5.05 25.42
C GLN A 56 0.17 5.92 26.31
N SER A 57 0.04 7.21 25.95
CA SER A 57 -0.95 8.06 26.56
C SER A 57 -2.32 7.40 26.38
N PRO A 58 -3.11 7.20 27.46
CA PRO A 58 -4.45 6.68 27.34
C PRO A 58 -5.24 7.52 26.32
N PRO A 59 -6.13 6.93 25.52
CA PRO A 59 -6.97 7.73 24.62
C PRO A 59 -7.78 8.71 25.47
N LEU A 60 -7.45 10.00 25.37
CA LEU A 60 -8.28 11.06 25.94
C LEU A 60 -9.55 11.11 25.10
N ILE A 61 -10.58 10.37 25.52
CA ILE A 61 -11.94 10.59 25.03
C ILE A 61 -12.33 11.99 25.54
N SER A 62 -12.19 12.99 24.68
CA SER A 62 -12.68 14.34 24.94
C SER A 62 -14.21 14.30 24.89
N THR A 63 -14.83 14.04 26.04
CA THR A 63 -16.27 14.23 26.20
C THR A 63 -16.52 15.73 26.34
N SER A 64 -16.79 16.38 25.22
CA SER A 64 -17.42 17.70 25.29
C SER A 64 -18.76 17.53 26.04
N THR A 65 -18.94 18.31 27.09
CA THR A 65 -20.17 18.36 27.91
C THR A 65 -21.48 18.43 27.12
N PRO A 66 -21.62 19.11 25.96
CA PRO A 66 -22.90 19.14 25.25
C PRO A 66 -23.38 17.77 24.76
N ALA A 67 -22.47 16.84 24.44
CA ALA A 67 -22.86 15.50 23.97
C ALA A 67 -23.47 14.66 25.10
N ARG A 68 -23.04 14.89 26.34
CA ARG A 68 -23.52 14.16 27.52
C ARG A 68 -24.90 14.62 27.94
N ASP A 69 -25.15 15.94 27.90
CA ASP A 69 -26.46 16.52 28.21
C ASP A 69 -27.49 16.18 27.11
N ALA A 70 -27.07 16.19 25.84
CA ALA A 70 -27.91 15.74 24.73
C ALA A 70 -28.29 14.24 24.86
N TYR A 71 -27.36 13.40 25.31
CA TYR A 71 -27.62 11.97 25.55
C TYR A 71 -28.59 11.73 26.72
N LEU A 72 -28.48 12.52 27.80
CA LEU A 72 -29.38 12.41 28.95
C LEU A 72 -30.77 13.02 28.68
N ALA A 73 -30.83 14.06 27.85
CA ALA A 73 -32.08 14.67 27.39
C ALA A 73 -32.79 13.81 26.32
N SER A 74 -32.04 13.02 25.55
CA SER A 74 -32.62 11.97 24.73
C SER A 74 -33.03 10.84 25.66
N SER A 75 -34.33 10.69 25.93
CA SER A 75 -34.92 9.55 26.64
C SER A 75 -34.81 8.24 25.84
N VAL A 76 -33.63 7.97 25.27
CA VAL A 76 -33.27 6.68 24.72
C VAL A 76 -32.98 5.79 25.91
N GLU A 77 -34.03 5.13 26.40
CA GLU A 77 -33.86 3.95 27.23
C GLU A 77 -32.91 3.01 26.47
N PRO A 78 -31.72 2.65 27.01
CA PRO A 78 -30.94 1.60 26.41
C PRO A 78 -31.76 0.32 26.60
N ALA A 79 -32.50 -0.04 25.56
CA ALA A 79 -33.35 -1.21 25.48
C ALA A 79 -32.52 -2.46 25.79
N ARG A 80 -32.46 -2.82 27.08
CA ARG A 80 -32.11 -4.16 27.54
C ARG A 80 -33.37 -5.02 27.49
N THR A 81 -34.01 -5.08 26.32
CA THR A 81 -35.11 -6.00 26.07
C THR A 81 -34.57 -7.25 25.37
N PRO A 82 -34.82 -8.46 25.91
CA PRO A 82 -34.39 -9.71 25.27
C PRO A 82 -34.96 -9.91 23.86
N LEU A 83 -36.02 -9.17 23.49
CA LEU A 83 -36.61 -9.14 22.14
C LEU A 83 -35.66 -8.62 21.05
N GLY A 84 -34.66 -7.79 21.38
CA GLY A 84 -33.72 -7.26 20.39
C GLY A 84 -32.73 -8.31 19.88
N HIS A 85 -32.42 -9.33 20.68
CA HIS A 85 -31.50 -10.39 20.31
C HIS A 85 -32.11 -11.37 19.32
N GLU A 86 -33.40 -11.70 19.48
CA GLU A 86 -34.11 -12.58 18.55
C GLU A 86 -34.32 -11.92 17.19
N ALA A 87 -34.80 -10.66 17.16
CA ALA A 87 -34.95 -9.90 15.93
C ALA A 87 -33.62 -9.75 15.17
N ARG A 88 -32.51 -9.53 15.88
CA ARG A 88 -31.17 -9.43 15.28
C ARG A 88 -30.65 -10.78 14.78
N ARG A 89 -30.96 -11.89 15.46
CA ARG A 89 -30.65 -13.25 15.00
C ARG A 89 -31.44 -13.63 13.75
N GLU A 90 -32.72 -13.31 13.71
CA GLU A 90 -33.60 -13.48 12.54
C GLU A 90 -33.04 -12.72 11.33
N GLN A 91 -32.66 -11.45 11.54
CA GLN A 91 -32.09 -10.61 10.50
C GLN A 91 -30.74 -11.12 9.99
N THR A 92 -29.88 -11.60 10.89
CA THR A 92 -28.58 -12.17 10.49
C THR A 92 -28.75 -13.47 9.71
N ARG A 93 -29.73 -14.29 10.12
CA ARG A 93 -30.04 -15.56 9.46
C ARG A 93 -30.65 -15.35 8.07
N SER A 94 -31.53 -14.37 7.91
CA SER A 94 -32.11 -14.03 6.60
C SER A 94 -31.06 -13.48 5.64
N MET A 95 -30.15 -12.63 6.14
CA MET A 95 -29.04 -12.10 5.37
C MET A 95 -28.08 -13.22 4.92
N ALA A 96 -27.67 -14.10 5.84
CA ALA A 96 -26.81 -15.24 5.51
C ALA A 96 -27.46 -16.18 4.46
N LYS A 97 -28.78 -16.40 4.55
CA LYS A 97 -29.53 -17.20 3.58
C LYS A 97 -29.61 -16.53 2.21
N ALA A 98 -29.74 -15.20 2.16
CA ALA A 98 -29.73 -14.44 0.91
C ALA A 98 -28.36 -14.51 0.23
N MET A 99 -27.27 -14.32 0.99
CA MET A 99 -25.90 -14.44 0.46
C MET A 99 -25.61 -15.85 -0.05
N LEU A 100 -26.06 -16.90 0.66
CA LEU A 100 -25.86 -18.28 0.20
C LEU A 100 -26.62 -18.56 -1.10
N ARG A 101 -27.85 -18.04 -1.23
CA ARG A 101 -28.63 -18.15 -2.46
C ARG A 101 -27.99 -17.40 -3.62
N GLU A 102 -27.39 -16.25 -3.34
CA GLU A 102 -26.61 -15.46 -4.30
C GLU A 102 -25.33 -16.18 -4.73
N MET A 103 -24.71 -16.97 -3.86
CA MET A 103 -23.56 -17.82 -4.22
C MET A 103 -23.97 -19.07 -5.01
N GLU A 104 -25.16 -19.63 -4.76
CA GLU A 104 -25.73 -20.76 -5.53
C GLU A 104 -26.23 -20.34 -6.92
N SER A 105 -26.71 -19.11 -7.09
CA SER A 105 -26.94 -18.50 -8.41
C SER A 105 -25.63 -17.91 -8.92
N GLY A 106 -24.86 -18.69 -9.68
CA GLY A 106 -23.50 -18.36 -10.15
C GLY A 106 -23.27 -16.91 -10.60
N PRO A 107 -22.02 -16.41 -10.51
CA PRO A 107 -21.72 -14.99 -10.56
C PRO A 107 -22.03 -14.40 -11.95
N SER A 108 -22.92 -13.41 -11.99
CA SER A 108 -22.74 -12.31 -12.95
C SER A 108 -21.50 -11.53 -12.49
N GLU A 109 -20.38 -11.87 -13.12
CA GLU A 109 -19.05 -11.29 -12.88
C GLU A 109 -19.15 -9.75 -12.86
N PRO A 110 -18.78 -9.07 -11.75
CA PRO A 110 -18.67 -7.62 -11.76
C PRO A 110 -17.57 -7.25 -12.77
N PRO A 111 -17.75 -6.20 -13.60
CA PRO A 111 -16.71 -5.81 -14.53
C PRO A 111 -15.47 -5.45 -13.72
N ALA A 112 -14.38 -6.19 -13.93
CA ALA A 112 -13.06 -5.83 -13.45
C ALA A 112 -12.77 -4.36 -13.83
N PRO A 113 -12.09 -3.58 -12.98
CA PRO A 113 -11.68 -2.23 -13.35
C PRO A 113 -10.83 -2.35 -14.62
N SER A 114 -11.39 -1.88 -15.74
CA SER A 114 -10.64 -1.79 -16.99
C SER A 114 -9.43 -0.91 -16.73
N PRO A 115 -8.20 -1.32 -17.09
CA PRO A 115 -7.07 -0.41 -17.05
C PRO A 115 -7.43 0.78 -17.95
N SER A 116 -7.64 1.94 -17.35
CA SER A 116 -7.96 3.17 -18.07
C SER A 116 -6.92 3.36 -19.16
N GLY A 117 -7.34 3.44 -20.42
CA GLY A 117 -6.45 3.51 -21.59
C GLY A 117 -5.50 4.71 -21.62
N GLU A 118 -5.55 5.59 -20.62
CA GLU A 118 -4.54 6.61 -20.34
C GLU A 118 -3.16 5.99 -20.10
N GLY A 119 -3.05 4.92 -19.30
CA GLY A 119 -1.75 4.28 -19.04
C GLY A 119 -1.13 3.69 -20.30
N ILE A 120 -1.95 3.09 -21.17
CA ILE A 120 -1.51 2.49 -22.44
C ILE A 120 -1.04 3.55 -23.45
N ARG A 121 -1.68 4.72 -23.50
CA ARG A 121 -1.28 5.80 -24.42
C ARG A 121 0.05 6.42 -24.00
N GLU A 122 0.23 6.63 -22.70
CA GLU A 122 1.46 7.14 -22.13
C GLU A 122 2.63 6.12 -22.32
N GLU A 123 2.33 4.81 -22.22
CA GLU A 123 3.24 3.72 -22.60
C GLU A 123 3.63 3.74 -24.10
N LEU A 124 2.72 4.11 -25.01
CA LEU A 124 3.05 4.15 -26.44
C LEU A 124 4.00 5.32 -26.80
N ASP A 125 3.88 6.46 -26.11
CA ASP A 125 4.64 7.66 -26.44
C ASP A 125 6.13 7.55 -26.10
N GLU A 126 6.51 6.89 -25.00
CA GLU A 126 7.95 6.70 -24.71
C GLU A 126 8.55 5.47 -25.41
N ILE A 127 7.76 4.43 -25.76
CA ILE A 127 8.23 3.40 -26.71
C ILE A 127 8.66 4.08 -28.00
N ARG A 128 7.83 5.00 -28.50
CA ARG A 128 8.16 5.82 -29.66
C ARG A 128 9.43 6.66 -29.42
N GLY A 129 9.55 7.31 -28.28
CA GLY A 129 10.75 8.08 -27.92
C GLY A 129 12.03 7.23 -27.84
N LEU A 130 11.95 6.00 -27.34
CA LEU A 130 13.07 5.06 -27.31
C LEU A 130 13.47 4.61 -28.72
N VAL A 131 12.49 4.26 -29.55
CA VAL A 131 12.71 3.89 -30.96
C VAL A 131 13.37 5.04 -31.72
N GLU A 132 12.88 6.28 -31.56
CA GLU A 132 13.47 7.47 -32.19
C GLU A 132 14.93 7.70 -31.75
N ARG A 133 15.25 7.51 -30.47
CA ARG A 133 16.63 7.58 -29.97
C ARG A 133 17.52 6.49 -30.57
N VAL A 134 17.06 5.25 -30.64
CA VAL A 134 17.81 4.13 -31.21
C VAL A 134 18.05 4.34 -32.71
N LEU A 135 17.03 4.77 -33.45
CA LEU A 135 17.16 5.09 -34.87
C LEU A 135 18.14 6.23 -35.11
N LYS A 136 18.11 7.28 -34.27
CA LYS A 136 19.06 8.40 -34.37
C LYS A 136 20.50 7.98 -34.09
N VAL A 137 20.71 7.07 -33.13
CA VAL A 137 22.04 6.49 -32.87
C VAL A 137 22.54 5.66 -34.05
N GLN A 138 21.67 4.84 -34.68
CA GLN A 138 22.05 4.08 -35.87
C GLN A 138 22.33 4.96 -37.10
N GLN A 139 21.60 6.06 -37.27
CA GLN A 139 21.83 7.01 -38.36
C GLN A 139 23.15 7.77 -38.22
N HIS A 140 23.57 8.08 -36.99
CA HIS A 140 24.87 8.71 -36.72
C HIS A 140 26.04 7.70 -36.71
N ALA A 141 25.76 6.40 -36.66
CA ALA A 141 26.78 5.34 -36.69
C ALA A 141 27.22 4.94 -38.12
N SER A 142 26.73 5.63 -39.16
CA SER A 142 27.27 5.48 -40.52
C SER A 142 28.06 6.73 -40.93
N PRO A 143 29.40 6.67 -40.90
CA PRO A 143 30.23 7.41 -41.81
C PRO A 143 31.01 6.47 -42.74
N GLU A 144 30.85 6.71 -44.04
CA GLU A 144 31.94 6.79 -45.03
C GLU A 144 32.89 5.59 -45.21
N GLN A 145 32.54 4.72 -46.16
CA GLN A 145 33.44 3.98 -47.06
C GLN A 145 32.60 3.83 -48.35
N ASP A 146 32.87 4.41 -49.52
CA ASP A 146 34.06 4.90 -50.23
C ASP A 146 33.58 6.00 -51.22
#